data_AF-A0AAP0ES44-F1
#
_entry.id   AF-A0AAP0ES44-F1
#
_cell.length_a   1.000
_cell.length_b   1.000
_cell.length_c   1.000
_cell.angle_alpha   90.00
_cell.angle_beta   90.00
_cell.angle_gamma   90.00
#
_symmetry.space_group_name_H-M   'P 1'
#
loop_
_entity.id
_entity.type
_entity.pdbx_description
1 polymer ?
#
loop_
_entity_poly.entity_id
_entity_poly.type
_entity_poly.pdbx_seq_one_letter_code
_entity_poly.pdbx_strand_id
1 'polypeptide(L)'
;MQRYLILDLVVYVGCGERGNEMARVLMDFPQLTRTLPDGREESVMKRTTLVANTSNMPVAAREASIYTGITIAEYFRDMGYNVSMMADSTSRWAEALREISRRLWWC
;
A
#
# COMPACT_ATOMS: atom_id res chain seq x y z
N MET A 1 6.81 -1.15 -11.56
CA MET A 1 7.72 -2.09 -10.86
C MET A 1 7.01 -3.35 -10.37
N GLN A 2 5.83 -3.27 -9.74
CA GLN A 2 5.07 -4.44 -9.25
C GLN A 2 4.73 -5.51 -10.31
N ARG A 3 4.57 -5.13 -11.58
CA ARG A 3 4.15 -6.05 -12.66
C ARG A 3 5.13 -7.20 -12.96
N TYR A 4 6.39 -7.11 -12.54
CA TYR A 4 7.46 -8.06 -12.91
C TYR A 4 8.10 -8.78 -11.70
N LEU A 5 7.67 -8.51 -10.48
CA LEU A 5 8.28 -9.07 -9.28
C LEU A 5 7.80 -10.51 -9.05
N ILE A 6 8.73 -11.44 -8.79
CA ILE A 6 8.46 -12.85 -8.49
C ILE A 6 8.02 -13.02 -7.02
N LEU A 7 7.06 -12.21 -6.58
CA LEU A 7 6.60 -12.19 -5.20
C LEU A 7 5.24 -12.85 -5.05
N ASP A 8 5.04 -13.44 -3.88
CA ASP A 8 3.83 -14.20 -3.54
C ASP A 8 2.68 -13.25 -3.21
N LEU A 9 2.99 -12.16 -2.48
CA LEU A 9 2.05 -11.11 -2.11
C LEU A 9 2.63 -9.70 -2.30
N VAL A 10 1.74 -8.76 -2.58
CA VAL A 10 2.05 -7.34 -2.71
C VAL A 10 1.18 -6.53 -1.77
N VAL A 11 1.78 -5.67 -0.97
CA VAL A 11 1.06 -4.69 -0.14
C VAL A 11 1.31 -3.31 -0.72
N TYR A 12 0.24 -2.62 -1.15
CA TYR A 12 0.34 -1.25 -1.64
C TYR A 12 -0.38 -0.32 -0.67
N VAL A 13 0.34 0.66 -0.15
CA VAL A 13 -0.19 1.69 0.75
C VAL A 13 -0.20 3.02 0.03
N GLY A 14 -1.40 3.51 -0.29
CA GLY A 14 -1.64 4.86 -0.79
C GLY A 14 -1.78 5.84 0.37
N CYS A 15 -0.80 6.69 0.61
CA CYS A 15 -0.77 7.68 1.69
C CYS A 15 -0.84 9.11 1.11
N GLY A 16 -2.01 9.75 1.25
CA GLY A 16 -2.20 11.15 0.87
C GLY A 16 -2.31 11.37 -0.64
N GLU A 17 -2.51 10.29 -1.40
CA GLU A 17 -2.71 10.32 -2.85
C GLU A 17 -4.10 10.86 -3.21
N ARG A 18 -4.26 11.27 -4.47
CA ARG A 18 -5.57 11.73 -4.94
C ARG A 18 -6.47 10.51 -5.11
N GLY A 19 -7.73 10.62 -4.69
CA GLY A 19 -8.70 9.52 -4.84
C GLY A 19 -8.83 8.99 -6.27
N ASN A 20 -8.56 9.84 -7.27
CA ASN A 20 -8.58 9.45 -8.68
C ASN A 20 -7.41 8.53 -9.07
N GLU A 21 -6.25 8.67 -8.44
CA GLU A 21 -5.09 7.78 -8.64
C GLU A 21 -5.36 6.41 -7.99
N MET A 22 -5.91 6.41 -6.78
CA MET A 22 -6.33 5.18 -6.10
C MET A 22 -7.44 4.44 -6.86
N ALA A 23 -8.38 5.17 -7.45
CA ALA A 23 -9.42 4.59 -8.30
C ALA A 23 -8.84 3.95 -9.57
N ARG A 24 -7.84 4.59 -10.19
CA ARG A 24 -7.15 4.01 -11.35
C ARG A 24 -6.42 2.72 -11.00
N VAL A 25 -5.74 2.69 -9.86
CA VAL A 25 -5.09 1.47 -9.33
C VAL A 25 -6.11 0.33 -9.20
N LEU A 26 -7.29 0.62 -8.65
CA LEU A 26 -8.38 -0.38 -8.52
C LEU A 26 -8.96 -0.85 -9.87
N MET A 27 -8.92 -0.02 -10.91
CA MET A 27 -9.38 -0.39 -12.26
C MET A 27 -8.33 -1.18 -13.04
N ASP A 28 -7.05 -0.83 -12.87
CA ASP A 28 -5.94 -1.42 -13.63
C ASP A 28 -5.52 -2.79 -13.07
N PHE A 29 -5.59 -2.98 -11.75
CA PHE A 29 -5.08 -4.18 -11.07
C PHE A 29 -5.86 -5.46 -11.43
N PRO A 30 -7.20 -5.45 -11.56
CA PRO A 30 -7.96 -6.61 -12.01
C PRO A 30 -7.59 -7.06 -13.43
N GLN A 31 -7.25 -6.12 -14.32
CA GLN A 31 -6.89 -6.40 -15.71
C GLN A 31 -5.49 -7.00 -15.86
N LEU A 32 -4.66 -6.89 -14.83
CA LEU A 32 -3.35 -7.51 -14.80
C LEU A 32 -3.49 -8.97 -14.37
N THR A 33 -3.31 -9.88 -15.32
CA THR A 33 -3.16 -11.30 -15.06
C THR A 33 -1.69 -11.69 -15.09
N ARG A 34 -1.35 -12.66 -14.25
CA ARG A 34 -0.03 -13.27 -14.22
C ARG A 34 -0.16 -14.78 -14.29
N THR A 35 0.69 -15.39 -15.10
CA THR A 35 0.91 -16.84 -15.12
C THR A 35 1.77 -17.24 -13.93
N LEU A 36 1.25 -18.16 -13.14
CA LEU A 36 1.89 -18.72 -11.97
C LEU A 36 2.82 -19.89 -12.36
N PRO A 37 3.72 -20.32 -11.46
CA PRO A 37 4.60 -21.47 -11.71
C PRO A 37 3.85 -22.77 -12.01
N ASP A 38 2.60 -22.90 -11.55
CA ASP A 38 1.69 -24.02 -11.81
C ASP A 38 0.92 -23.89 -13.15
N GLY A 39 1.22 -22.86 -13.95
CA GLY A 39 0.61 -22.60 -15.26
C GLY A 39 -0.75 -21.91 -15.21
N ARG A 40 -1.28 -21.59 -14.02
CA ARG A 40 -2.58 -20.90 -13.89
C ARG A 40 -2.42 -19.39 -14.06
N GLU A 41 -3.38 -18.77 -14.74
CA GLU A 41 -3.48 -17.31 -14.76
C GLU A 41 -4.37 -16.83 -13.62
N GLU A 42 -3.79 -16.02 -12.74
CA GLU A 42 -4.54 -15.32 -11.71
C GLU A 42 -4.39 -13.80 -11.86
N SER A 43 -5.47 -13.09 -11.52
CA SER A 43 -5.42 -11.63 -11.43
C SER A 43 -4.55 -11.20 -10.25
N VAL A 44 -3.72 -10.19 -10.48
CA VAL A 44 -2.85 -9.57 -9.47
C VAL A 44 -3.65 -9.05 -8.27
N MET A 45 -4.92 -8.69 -8.48
CA MET A 45 -5.83 -8.22 -7.42
C MET A 45 -6.02 -9.26 -6.29
N LYS A 46 -5.99 -10.57 -6.59
CA LYS A 46 -6.18 -11.62 -5.56
C LYS A 46 -5.04 -11.72 -4.57
N ARG A 47 -3.86 -11.21 -4.93
CA ARG A 47 -2.61 -11.30 -4.15
C ARG A 47 -2.12 -9.94 -3.66
N THR A 48 -2.89 -8.90 -3.94
CA THR A 48 -2.52 -7.53 -3.61
C THR A 48 -3.44 -7.00 -2.53
N THR A 49 -2.86 -6.58 -1.41
CA THR A 49 -3.60 -5.85 -0.37
C THR A 49 -3.40 -4.36 -0.60
N LEU A 50 -4.51 -3.62 -0.73
CA LEU A 50 -4.51 -2.18 -0.95
C LEU A 50 -4.95 -1.46 0.33
N VAL A 51 -4.08 -0.63 0.89
CA VAL A 51 -4.44 0.30 1.97
C VAL A 51 -4.58 1.67 1.33
N ALA A 52 -5.82 2.17 1.24
CA ALA A 52 -6.12 3.44 0.60
C ALA A 52 -6.36 4.52 1.66
N ASN A 53 -5.54 5.55 1.64
CA ASN A 53 -5.72 6.74 2.45
C ASN A 53 -5.59 7.99 1.59
N THR A 54 -6.73 8.58 1.26
CA THR A 54 -6.82 9.70 0.33
C THR A 54 -6.44 11.02 0.99
N SER A 55 -6.06 12.02 0.19
CA SER A 55 -5.62 13.34 0.69
C SER A 55 -6.64 14.06 1.58
N ASN A 56 -7.93 13.78 1.43
CA ASN A 56 -9.04 14.33 2.23
C ASN A 56 -9.25 13.63 3.59
N MET A 57 -8.55 12.53 3.87
CA MET A 57 -8.61 11.81 5.14
C MET A 57 -7.66 12.43 6.19
N PRO A 58 -7.92 12.23 7.50
CA PRO A 58 -7.18 12.89 8.57
C PRO A 58 -5.68 12.56 8.56
N VAL A 59 -4.87 13.54 8.99
CA VAL A 59 -3.39 13.44 9.00
C VAL A 59 -2.90 12.25 9.85
N ALA A 60 -3.55 11.96 10.97
CA ALA A 60 -3.25 10.79 11.79
C ALA A 60 -3.48 9.46 11.06
N ALA A 61 -4.47 9.40 10.15
CA ALA A 61 -4.70 8.21 9.35
C ALA A 61 -3.56 7.96 8.34
N ARG A 62 -2.80 8.99 7.94
CA ARG A 62 -1.64 8.86 7.05
C ARG A 62 -0.54 8.04 7.70
N GLU A 63 -0.22 8.38 8.93
CA GLU A 63 0.70 7.59 9.73
C GLU A 63 0.17 6.17 10.00
N ALA A 64 -1.09 6.05 10.44
CA ALA A 64 -1.69 4.75 10.71
C ALA A 64 -1.75 3.83 9.48
N SER A 65 -1.96 4.39 8.27
CA SER A 65 -2.03 3.62 7.03
C SER A 65 -0.72 2.92 6.68
N ILE A 66 0.42 3.59 6.91
CA ILE A 66 1.75 3.01 6.70
C ILE A 66 2.00 1.88 7.69
N TYR A 67 1.72 2.12 8.98
CA TYR A 67 1.88 1.08 10.00
C TYR A 67 0.97 -0.12 9.75
N THR A 68 -0.28 0.11 9.34
CA THR A 68 -1.21 -0.97 8.99
C THR A 68 -0.66 -1.80 7.82
N GLY A 69 -0.13 -1.15 6.80
CA GLY A 69 0.49 -1.85 5.66
C GLY A 69 1.73 -2.66 6.06
N ILE A 70 2.58 -2.12 6.93
CA ILE A 70 3.74 -2.85 7.47
C ILE A 70 3.27 -4.07 8.27
N THR A 71 2.32 -3.91 9.18
CA THR A 71 1.78 -5.01 9.99
C THR A 71 1.21 -6.13 9.12
N ILE A 72 0.46 -5.78 8.07
CA ILE A 72 -0.07 -6.77 7.11
C ILE A 72 1.08 -7.47 6.37
N ALA A 73 2.10 -6.71 5.92
CA ALA A 73 3.24 -7.28 5.21
C ALA A 73 4.05 -8.23 6.12
N GLU A 74 4.28 -7.85 7.37
CA GLU A 74 4.95 -8.71 8.35
C GLU A 74 4.12 -9.95 8.69
N TYR A 75 2.81 -9.82 8.84
CA TYR A 75 1.92 -10.96 9.06
C TYR A 75 2.05 -12.03 7.96
N PHE A 76 2.08 -11.62 6.69
CA PHE A 76 2.26 -12.55 5.57
C PHE A 76 3.71 -13.06 5.44
N ARG A 77 4.69 -12.24 5.81
CA ARG A 77 6.10 -12.68 5.87
C ARG A 77 6.29 -13.76 6.94
N ASP A 78 5.65 -13.63 8.09
CA ASP A 78 5.74 -14.59 9.19
C ASP A 78 5.07 -15.93 8.85
N MET A 79 4.14 -15.95 7.89
CA MET A 79 3.60 -17.17 7.28
C MET A 79 4.56 -17.84 6.27
N GLY A 80 5.70 -17.23 5.97
CA GLY A 80 6.69 -17.74 5.03
C GLY A 80 6.51 -17.30 3.58
N TYR A 81 5.63 -16.33 3.30
CA TYR A 81 5.48 -15.78 1.94
C TYR A 81 6.51 -14.70 1.64
N ASN A 82 6.92 -14.59 0.37
CA ASN A 82 7.73 -13.46 -0.09
C ASN A 82 6.82 -12.27 -0.39
N VAL A 83 6.86 -11.27 0.48
CA VAL A 83 6.03 -10.08 0.41
C VAL A 83 6.86 -8.87 -0.02
N SER A 84 6.32 -8.01 -0.87
CA SER A 84 6.83 -6.64 -1.05
C SER A 84 5.78 -5.62 -0.70
N MET A 85 6.22 -4.61 0.05
CA MET A 85 5.44 -3.44 0.38
C MET A 85 5.88 -2.25 -0.50
N MET A 86 4.92 -1.55 -1.11
CA MET A 86 5.12 -0.22 -1.69
C MET A 86 4.29 0.80 -0.92
N ALA A 87 4.93 1.90 -0.52
CA ALA A 87 4.29 3.04 0.10
C ALA A 87 4.37 4.24 -0.83
N ASP A 88 3.23 4.79 -1.21
CA ASP A 88 3.09 5.88 -2.17
C ASP A 88 2.11 6.94 -1.64
N SER A 89 2.51 8.16 -1.29
CA SER A 89 3.86 8.70 -1.22
C SER A 89 4.37 8.81 0.21
N THR A 90 5.62 8.39 0.42
CA THR A 90 6.32 8.52 1.71
C THR A 90 6.60 9.99 2.07
N SER A 91 6.68 10.88 1.08
CA SER A 91 6.78 12.32 1.29
C SER A 91 5.55 12.90 2.01
N ARG A 92 4.34 12.46 1.64
CA ARG A 92 3.09 12.89 2.29
C ARG A 92 2.97 12.36 3.71
N TRP A 93 3.54 11.20 3.97
CA TRP A 93 3.69 10.69 5.32
C TRP A 93 4.67 11.54 6.16
N ALA A 94 5.82 11.92 5.60
CA ALA A 94 6.76 12.81 6.29
C ALA A 94 6.17 14.20 6.59
N GLU A 95 5.41 14.77 5.66
CA GLU A 95 4.66 16.02 5.89
C GLU A 95 3.64 15.87 7.02
N ALA A 96 2.93 14.74 7.07
CA ALA A 96 1.97 14.42 8.13
C ALA A 96 2.66 14.37 9.51
N LEU A 97 3.82 13.70 9.61
CA LEU A 97 4.61 13.65 10.85
C LEU A 97 5.07 15.04 11.28
N ARG A 98 5.48 15.90 10.33
CA ARG A 98 5.86 17.29 10.63
C ARG A 98 4.70 18.12 11.17
N GLU A 99 3.51 17.93 10.62
CA GLU A 99 2.27 18.60 11.07
C GLU A 99 1.89 18.17 12.49
N ILE A 100 1.94 16.86 12.78
CA ILE A 100 1.66 16.30 14.11
C ILE A 100 2.68 16.82 15.13
N SER A 101 3.97 16.80 14.78
CA SER A 101 5.04 17.32 15.62
C SER A 101 4.80 18.80 15.96
N ARG A 102 4.48 19.66 14.99
CA ARG A 102 4.16 21.08 15.28
C ARG A 102 3.03 21.28 16.29
N ARG A 103 2.04 20.37 16.33
CA ARG A 103 0.90 20.47 17.25
C ARG A 103 1.23 19.97 18.66
N LEU A 104 2.15 19.01 18.79
CA LEU A 104 2.56 18.45 20.08
C LEU A 104 3.50 19.38 20.87
N TRP A 105 4.38 20.11 20.18
CA TRP A 105 5.35 21.00 20.85
C TRP A 105 4.77 22.33 21.37
N TRP A 106 3.48 22.60 21.14
CA TRP A 106 2.77 23.80 21.62
C TRP A 106 1.80 23.53 22.79
N CYS A 107 1.91 22.38 23.47
CA CYS A 107 1.32 22.08 24.77
C CYS A 107 2.44 21.77 25.77
#